data_AF-A0A328KS82-F1
#
_entry.id   AF-A0A328KS82-F1
#
_cell.length_a   1.000
_cell.length_b   1.000
_cell.length_c   1.000
_cell.angle_alpha   90.00
_cell.angle_beta   90.00
_cell.angle_gamma   90.00
#
_symmetry.space_group_name_H-M   'P 1'
#
loop_
_entity.id
_entity.type
_entity.pdbx_description
1 polymer ?
#
loop_
_entity_poly.entity_id
_entity_poly.type
_entity_poly.pdbx_seq_one_letter_code
_entity_poly.pdbx_strand_id
1 'polypeptide(L)'
;MTNIKTELTAHFSPQKSFYRKAYTQQADDGAIMLYSYDTLVAIWKDGDINFITGNDWHLTRTTVKHLNEFVSQMLGYSRSLGVADYRKLQKLANDQKLSLNNL
;
A
#
# COMPACT_ATOMS: atom_id res chain seq x y z
N MET A 1 -13.79 -19.42 2.08
CA MET A 1 -13.86 -17.98 2.38
C MET A 1 -13.54 -17.21 1.11
N THR A 2 -14.36 -16.22 0.77
CA THR A 2 -14.30 -15.54 -0.52
C THR A 2 -13.26 -14.44 -0.45
N ASN A 3 -12.11 -14.65 -1.09
CA ASN A 3 -11.10 -13.61 -1.32
C ASN A 3 -11.66 -12.58 -2.31
N ILE A 4 -12.54 -11.70 -1.85
CA ILE A 4 -13.15 -10.68 -2.70
C ILE A 4 -12.13 -9.55 -2.83
N LYS A 5 -11.60 -9.38 -4.05
CA LYS A 5 -10.88 -8.17 -4.43
C LYS A 5 -11.89 -7.06 -4.69
N THR A 6 -11.76 -5.97 -3.96
CA THR A 6 -12.55 -4.75 -4.15
C THR A 6 -11.68 -3.73 -4.85
N GLU A 7 -12.19 -3.11 -5.90
CA GLU A 7 -11.45 -2.06 -6.60
C GLU A 7 -11.23 -0.85 -5.66
N LEU A 8 -10.00 -0.33 -5.61
CA LEU A 8 -9.70 0.87 -4.82
C LEU A 8 -10.32 2.07 -5.53
N THR A 9 -11.40 2.61 -4.97
CA THR A 9 -12.04 3.83 -5.45
C THR A 9 -11.29 5.06 -4.94
N ALA A 10 -11.26 6.12 -5.74
CA ALA A 10 -10.61 7.37 -5.34
C ALA A 10 -11.60 8.25 -4.57
N HIS A 11 -11.34 8.47 -3.28
CA HIS A 11 -12.13 9.35 -2.40
C HIS A 11 -11.39 10.67 -2.13
N PHE A 12 -10.06 10.63 -2.03
CA PHE A 12 -9.24 11.80 -1.69
C PHE A 12 -8.45 12.37 -2.88
N SER A 13 -8.23 11.57 -3.95
CA SER A 13 -7.63 12.04 -5.19
C SER A 13 -8.64 12.02 -6.36
N PRO A 14 -9.20 13.16 -6.81
CA PRO A 14 -10.29 13.20 -7.79
C PRO A 14 -9.87 12.84 -9.24
N GLN A 15 -8.68 12.25 -9.45
CA GLN A 15 -8.23 11.88 -10.78
C GLN A 15 -9.05 10.70 -11.32
N LYS A 16 -9.36 10.74 -12.62
CA LYS A 16 -10.12 9.70 -13.34
C LYS A 16 -9.43 8.34 -13.16
N SER A 17 -9.96 7.62 -12.18
CA SER A 17 -9.89 6.20 -11.96
C SER A 17 -8.52 5.56 -11.80
N PHE A 18 -8.37 4.91 -10.64
CA PHE A 18 -7.61 3.69 -10.46
C PHE A 18 -8.16 2.51 -11.29
N TYR A 19 -8.92 2.76 -12.38
CA TYR A 19 -9.78 1.77 -13.04
C TYR A 19 -8.98 0.51 -13.35
N ARG A 20 -9.31 -0.57 -12.65
CA ARG A 20 -8.70 -1.89 -12.77
C ARG A 20 -7.19 -1.97 -12.50
N LYS A 21 -6.64 -1.00 -11.79
CA LYS A 21 -5.19 -0.90 -11.51
C LYS A 21 -4.84 -1.02 -10.03
N ALA A 22 -5.80 -0.84 -9.14
CA ALA A 22 -5.59 -1.02 -7.71
C ALA A 22 -6.78 -1.71 -7.06
N TYR A 23 -6.48 -2.63 -6.15
CA TYR A 23 -7.47 -3.44 -5.45
C TYR A 23 -7.11 -3.60 -3.99
N THR A 24 -8.11 -3.62 -3.13
CA THR A 24 -7.99 -4.08 -1.76
C THR A 24 -8.49 -5.52 -1.64
N GLN A 25 -7.83 -6.30 -0.79
CA GLN A 25 -8.30 -7.63 -0.41
C GLN A 25 -8.26 -7.73 1.11
N GLN A 26 -9.37 -8.12 1.71
CA GLN A 26 -9.46 -8.36 3.13
C GLN A 26 -9.08 -9.82 3.42
N ALA A 27 -8.18 -10.02 4.37
CA ALA A 27 -7.85 -11.34 4.91
C ALA A 27 -8.72 -11.68 6.12
N ASP A 28 -8.83 -12.98 6.42
CA ASP A 28 -9.63 -13.49 7.53
C ASP A 28 -9.11 -13.02 8.91
N ASP A 29 -7.84 -12.62 9.00
CA ASP A 29 -7.19 -12.10 10.21
C ASP A 29 -7.38 -10.59 10.40
N GLY A 30 -8.24 -9.96 9.60
CA GLY A 30 -8.52 -8.53 9.65
C GLY A 30 -7.55 -7.65 8.86
N ALA A 31 -6.51 -8.22 8.23
CA ALA A 31 -5.61 -7.45 7.40
C ALA A 31 -6.27 -6.96 6.11
N ILE A 32 -5.89 -5.76 5.65
CA ILE A 32 -6.31 -5.20 4.37
C ILE A 32 -5.08 -5.03 3.49
N MET A 33 -5.03 -5.80 2.40
CA MET A 33 -3.93 -5.81 1.45
C MET A 33 -4.22 -4.88 0.29
N LEU A 34 -3.26 -4.03 -0.08
CA LEU A 34 -3.31 -3.19 -1.28
C LEU A 34 -2.47 -3.82 -2.40
N TYR A 35 -3.14 -4.10 -3.51
CA TYR A 35 -2.52 -4.49 -4.77
C TYR A 35 -2.52 -3.31 -5.74
N SER A 36 -1.40 -3.10 -6.42
CA SER A 36 -1.21 -2.09 -7.47
C SER A 36 -0.62 -2.80 -8.69
N TYR A 37 -1.35 -2.83 -9.82
CA TYR A 37 -1.01 -3.65 -10.99
C TYR A 37 -0.75 -5.12 -10.60
N ASP A 38 -1.67 -5.70 -9.82
CA ASP A 38 -1.58 -7.05 -9.23
C ASP A 38 -0.36 -7.33 -8.33
N THR A 39 0.47 -6.33 -8.07
CA THR A 39 1.60 -6.42 -7.14
C THR A 39 1.15 -5.97 -5.75
N LEU A 40 1.38 -6.80 -4.73
CA LEU A 40 1.14 -6.41 -3.34
C LEU A 40 2.14 -5.32 -2.93
N VAL A 41 1.63 -4.16 -2.51
CA VAL A 41 2.47 -2.98 -2.20
C VAL A 41 2.30 -2.48 -0.77
N ALA A 42 1.19 -2.77 -0.10
CA ALA A 42 0.99 -2.43 1.31
C ALA A 42 0.01 -3.40 1.98
N ILE A 43 0.13 -3.52 3.29
CA ILE A 43 -0.80 -4.23 4.16
C ILE A 43 -1.11 -3.30 5.33
N TRP A 44 -2.40 -3.09 5.60
CA TRP A 44 -2.85 -2.48 6.85
C TRP A 44 -3.31 -3.58 7.80
N LYS A 45 -2.82 -3.54 9.05
CA LYS A 45 -3.22 -4.47 10.10
C LYS A 45 -2.99 -3.83 11.46
N ASP A 46 -3.97 -3.97 12.37
CA ASP A 46 -3.88 -3.49 13.76
C ASP A 46 -3.52 -1.98 13.88
N GLY A 47 -3.95 -1.15 12.92
CA GLY A 47 -3.65 0.28 12.88
C GLY A 47 -2.33 0.64 12.19
N ASP A 48 -1.48 -0.33 11.90
CA ASP A 48 -0.19 -0.15 11.26
C ASP A 48 -0.21 -0.44 9.76
N ILE A 49 0.63 0.29 9.01
CA ILE A 49 0.81 0.10 7.57
C ILE A 49 2.20 -0.47 7.31
N ASN A 50 2.22 -1.70 6.82
CA ASN A 50 3.40 -2.39 6.34
C ASN A 50 3.54 -2.20 4.84
N PHE A 51 4.53 -1.42 4.42
CA PHE A 51 4.88 -1.31 3.00
C PHE A 51 5.63 -2.55 2.55
N ILE A 52 5.16 -3.18 1.48
CA ILE A 52 5.79 -4.39 0.95
C ILE A 52 6.90 -3.99 -0.02
N THR A 53 8.11 -4.39 0.36
CA THR A 53 9.34 -4.05 -0.31
C THR A 53 9.87 -5.29 -1.03
N GLY A 54 9.70 -5.34 -2.35
CA GLY A 54 10.27 -6.40 -3.21
C GLY A 54 11.36 -5.85 -4.11
N ASN A 55 12.28 -6.72 -4.57
CA ASN A 55 13.32 -6.34 -5.55
C ASN A 55 12.72 -5.86 -6.89
N ASP A 56 11.54 -6.37 -7.25
CA ASP A 56 10.82 -5.99 -8.48
C ASP A 56 9.79 -4.86 -8.26
N TRP A 57 9.77 -4.27 -7.06
CA TRP A 57 8.85 -3.18 -6.76
C TRP A 57 9.35 -1.87 -7.40
N HIS A 58 8.78 -1.53 -8.56
CA HIS A 58 8.93 -0.20 -9.12
C HIS A 58 7.95 0.77 -8.45
N LEU A 59 8.47 1.60 -7.55
CA LEU A 59 7.74 2.72 -6.98
C LEU A 59 7.51 3.80 -8.05
N THR A 60 6.49 3.60 -8.87
CA THR A 60 6.07 4.56 -9.90
C THR A 60 5.23 5.69 -9.27
N ARG A 61 5.08 6.80 -10.00
CA ARG A 61 4.15 7.88 -9.62
C ARG A 61 2.72 7.39 -9.44
N THR A 62 2.32 6.36 -10.19
CA THR A 62 0.98 5.76 -10.08
C THR A 62 0.85 4.94 -8.80
N THR A 63 1.86 4.13 -8.47
CA THR A 63 1.89 3.36 -7.22
C THR A 63 1.81 4.27 -6.00
N VAL A 64 2.49 5.43 -6.04
CA VAL A 64 2.41 6.44 -4.96
C VAL A 64 0.99 6.99 -4.80
N LYS A 65 0.26 7.19 -5.90
CA LYS A 65 -1.16 7.61 -5.81
C LYS A 65 -2.03 6.52 -5.17
N HIS A 66 -1.82 5.25 -5.56
CA HIS A 66 -2.51 4.11 -4.94
C HIS A 66 -2.26 4.08 -3.42
N LEU A 67 -1.00 4.26 -3.02
CA LEU A 67 -0.61 4.26 -1.62
C LEU A 67 -1.20 5.45 -0.86
N ASN A 68 -1.15 6.67 -1.41
CA ASN A 68 -1.72 7.85 -0.75
C ASN A 68 -3.22 7.70 -0.54
N GLU A 69 -3.95 7.22 -1.55
CA GLU A 69 -5.39 6.97 -1.43
C GLU A 69 -5.67 5.92 -0.35
N PHE A 70 -4.99 4.76 -0.42
CA PHE A 70 -5.15 3.69 0.55
C PHE A 70 -4.86 4.15 1.98
N VAL A 71 -3.72 4.81 2.19
CA VAL A 71 -3.33 5.37 3.49
C VAL A 71 -4.37 6.38 3.99
N SER A 72 -4.87 7.23 3.10
CA SER A 72 -5.88 8.23 3.47
C SER A 72 -7.21 7.58 3.89
N GLN A 73 -7.62 6.51 3.21
CA GLN A 73 -8.82 5.75 3.57
C GLN A 73 -8.67 5.01 4.91
N MET A 74 -7.51 4.38 5.16
CA MET A 74 -7.26 3.67 6.41
C MET A 74 -7.16 4.63 7.62
N LEU A 75 -6.63 5.84 7.40
CA LEU A 75 -6.48 6.85 8.47
C LEU A 75 -7.69 7.78 8.61
N GLY A 76 -8.62 7.79 7.66
CA GLY A 76 -9.80 8.65 7.67
C GLY A 76 -9.55 10.13 7.34
N TYR A 77 -8.36 10.48 6.81
CA TYR A 77 -8.03 11.85 6.39
C TYR A 77 -7.04 11.88 5.23
N SER A 78 -7.01 12.99 4.49
CA SER A 78 -6.11 13.14 3.34
C SER A 78 -4.64 13.19 3.77
N ARG A 79 -3.84 12.24 3.30
CA ARG A 79 -2.39 12.20 3.46
C ARG A 79 -1.73 12.11 2.09
N SER A 80 -0.86 13.07 1.79
CA SER A 80 -0.11 13.12 0.54
C SER A 80 1.38 12.99 0.84
N LEU A 81 1.93 11.82 0.52
CA LEU A 81 3.36 11.54 0.55
C LEU A 81 3.92 11.50 -0.88
N GLY A 82 5.15 11.97 -1.05
CA GLY A 82 5.86 11.92 -2.31
C GLY A 82 6.60 10.60 -2.54
N VAL A 83 7.09 10.39 -3.76
CA VAL A 83 7.94 9.24 -4.12
C VAL A 83 9.14 9.12 -3.18
N ALA A 84 9.79 10.24 -2.85
CA ALA A 84 10.96 10.24 -1.97
C ALA A 84 10.64 9.76 -0.54
N ASP A 85 9.45 10.10 -0.02
CA ASP A 85 9.02 9.67 1.31
C ASP A 85 8.78 8.17 1.35
N TYR A 86 8.09 7.64 0.33
CA TYR A 86 7.88 6.20 0.21
C TYR A 86 9.19 5.41 0.00
N ARG A 87 10.19 5.98 -0.70
CA ARG A 87 11.53 5.37 -0.78
C ARG A 87 12.25 5.33 0.57
N LYS A 88 12.11 6.38 1.39
CA LYS A 88 12.66 6.38 2.75
C LYS A 88 11.99 5.33 3.62
N LEU A 89 10.66 5.24 3.57
CA LEU A 89 9.89 4.22 4.29
C LEU A 89 10.26 2.80 3.84
N GLN A 90 10.42 2.59 2.53
CA GLN A 90 10.92 1.33 1.97
C GLN A 90 12.31 0.97 2.51
N LYS A 91 13.24 1.92 2.51
CA LYS A 91 14.61 1.70 3.00
C LYS A 91 14.58 1.36 4.50
N LEU A 92 13.82 2.10 5.30
CA LEU A 92 13.69 1.84 6.74
C LEU A 92 13.11 0.45 7.02
N ALA A 93 12.06 0.06 6.30
CA ALA A 93 11.46 -1.28 6.44
C ALA A 93 12.44 -2.40 6.05
N ASN A 94 13.23 -2.21 4.99
CA ASN A 94 14.27 -3.15 4.59
C ASN A 94 15.38 -3.25 5.63
N ASP A 95 15.88 -2.12 6.12
CA ASP A 95 16.95 -2.07 7.13
C ASP A 95 16.50 -2.78 8.44
N GLN A 96 15.23 -2.64 8.84
CA GLN A 96 14.67 -3.34 10.00
C GLN A 96 14.56 -4.86 9.79
N LYS A 97 14.11 -5.32 8.60
CA LYS A 97 14.10 -6.75 8.27
C LYS A 97 15.52 -7.35 8.29
N LEU A 98 16.50 -6.62 7.76
CA LEU A 98 17.92 -7.00 7.85
C LEU A 98 18.39 -7.11 9.30
N SER A 99 17.96 -6.23 10.21
CA SER A 99 18.33 -6.34 11.63
C SER A 99 17.66 -7.51 12.37
N LEU A 100 16.43 -7.88 12.01
CA LEU A 100 15.71 -8.99 12.65
C LEU A 100 16.19 -10.37 12.18
N ASN A 101 16.71 -10.48 10.96
CA ASN A 101 17.21 -11.73 10.41
C ASN A 101 18.68 -12.03 10.78
N ASN A 102 19.35 -11.13 11.52
CA ASN A 102 20.75 -11.24 11.95
C ASN A 102 20.89 -11.44 13.48
N LEU A 103 19.79 -11.75 14.18
CA LEU A 103 19.73 -12.14 15.59
C LEU A 103 19.33 -13.61 15.70
#